data_AF-A0A815TC11-F1
#
_entry.id   AF-A0A815TC11-F1
#
_cell.length_a   1.000
_cell.length_b   1.000
_cell.length_c   1.000
_cell.angle_alpha   90.00
_cell.angle_beta   90.00
_cell.angle_gamma   90.00
#
_symmetry.space_group_name_H-M   'P 1'
#
loop_
_entity.id
_entity.type
_entity.pdbx_description
1 polymer ?
#
loop_
_entity_poly.entity_id
_entity_poly.type
_entity_poly.pdbx_seq_one_letter_code
_entity_poly.pdbx_strand_id
1 'polypeptide(L)'
;MLLSSSHTVSIVDYKRPFNIDLGSITEYFSSVLASDGNLGRGALRHGSLLFKNHFVHNITITRDYIKRSISAQCRAEMKKSINYELNMIININRPADILQASCQCVAGKGERAACKHLAALCLALLDYDEKKL
;
A
#
# COMPACT_ATOMS: atom_id res chain seq x y z
N MET A 1 -2.32 -10.24 30.52
CA MET A 1 -2.46 -10.59 29.10
C MET A 1 -3.43 -9.59 28.49
N LEU A 2 -2.95 -8.45 27.97
CA LEU A 2 -3.83 -7.45 27.35
C LEU A 2 -4.16 -7.95 25.94
N LEU A 3 -5.39 -8.45 25.76
CA LEU A 3 -5.96 -8.68 24.44
C LEU A 3 -6.02 -7.31 23.74
N SER A 4 -5.03 -7.03 22.88
CA SER A 4 -5.11 -5.91 21.95
C SER A 4 -6.25 -6.20 20.98
N SER A 5 -7.42 -5.64 21.25
CA SER A 5 -8.56 -5.67 20.33
C SER A 5 -8.22 -4.77 19.14
N SER A 6 -7.57 -5.35 18.14
CA SER A 6 -7.34 -4.70 16.86
C SER A 6 -8.67 -4.55 16.14
N HIS A 7 -9.04 -3.32 15.79
CA HIS A 7 -10.27 -3.02 15.07
C HIS A 7 -9.94 -2.81 13.59
N THR A 8 -10.65 -3.52 12.72
CA THR A 8 -10.56 -3.38 11.27
C THR A 8 -11.70 -2.51 10.77
N VAL A 9 -11.39 -1.51 9.95
CA VAL A 9 -12.36 -0.60 9.35
C VAL A 9 -12.12 -0.46 7.85
N SER A 10 -13.18 -0.18 7.08
CA SER A 10 -13.04 0.17 5.67
C SER A 10 -12.42 1.57 5.51
N ILE A 11 -11.71 1.82 4.41
CA ILE A 11 -11.11 3.14 4.13
C ILE A 11 -12.15 4.27 4.12
N VAL A 12 -13.39 3.98 3.70
CA VAL A 12 -14.48 4.97 3.67
C VAL A 12 -14.87 5.45 5.06
N ASP A 13 -14.83 4.56 6.05
CA ASP A 13 -15.18 4.84 7.45
C ASP A 13 -13.98 5.32 8.28
N TYR A 14 -12.77 5.17 7.74
CA TYR A 14 -11.57 5.68 8.37
C TYR A 14 -11.59 7.22 8.40
N LYS A 15 -11.13 7.86 9.48
CA LYS A 15 -11.25 9.33 9.68
C LYS A 15 -9.93 10.01 10.05
N ARG A 16 -8.81 9.35 9.80
CA ARG A 16 -7.48 9.86 10.14
C ARG A 16 -6.61 9.89 8.90
N PRO A 17 -5.63 10.79 8.82
CA PRO A 17 -4.68 10.78 7.73
C PRO A 17 -3.71 9.60 7.86
N PHE A 18 -3.30 9.04 6.73
CA PHE A 18 -2.21 8.08 6.64
C PHE A 18 -0.85 8.75 6.85
N ASN A 19 -0.75 10.06 6.64
CA ASN A 19 0.49 10.86 6.70
C ASN A 19 1.54 10.27 5.75
N ILE A 20 1.13 9.98 4.53
CA ILE A 20 2.00 9.52 3.46
C ILE A 20 2.17 10.68 2.48
N ASP A 21 3.42 10.99 2.08
CA ASP A 21 3.71 11.98 1.04
C ASP A 21 4.42 11.35 -0.17
N LEU A 22 4.37 12.06 -1.29
CA LEU A 22 4.94 11.58 -2.56
C LEU A 22 6.48 11.43 -2.50
N GLY A 23 7.17 12.25 -1.72
CA GLY A 23 8.62 12.19 -1.56
C GLY A 23 9.05 10.87 -0.92
N SER A 24 8.45 10.54 0.23
CA SER A 24 8.73 9.29 0.93
C SER A 24 8.28 8.04 0.17
N ILE A 25 7.14 8.09 -0.55
CA ILE A 25 6.77 7.03 -1.49
C ILE A 25 7.90 6.83 -2.52
N THR A 26 8.37 7.91 -3.13
CA THR A 26 9.41 7.87 -4.16
C THR A 26 10.73 7.29 -3.62
N GLU A 27 11.10 7.68 -2.41
CA GLU A 27 12.29 7.17 -1.72
C GLU A 27 12.20 5.67 -1.44
N TYR A 28 11.06 5.18 -0.92
CA TYR A 28 10.84 3.76 -0.68
C TYR A 28 11.00 2.94 -1.98
N PHE A 29 10.31 3.34 -3.06
CA PHE A 29 10.37 2.61 -4.32
C PHE A 29 11.72 2.72 -5.04
N SER A 30 12.53 3.72 -4.71
CA SER A 30 13.88 3.90 -5.27
C SER A 30 14.96 3.12 -4.52
N SER A 31 14.75 2.88 -3.23
CA SER A 31 15.70 2.21 -2.33
C SER A 31 15.47 0.70 -2.19
N VAL A 32 14.27 0.22 -2.52
CA VAL A 32 13.89 -1.18 -2.37
C VAL A 32 14.14 -1.99 -3.65
N LEU A 33 14.91 -3.08 -3.49
CA LEU A 33 15.05 -4.15 -4.48
C LEU A 33 13.83 -5.09 -4.36
N ALA A 34 13.07 -5.22 -5.44
CA ALA A 34 11.99 -6.20 -5.52
C ALA A 34 12.57 -7.63 -5.58
N SER A 35 11.75 -8.63 -5.27
CA SER A 35 12.16 -10.04 -5.27
C SER A 35 12.61 -10.59 -6.63
N ASP A 36 12.33 -9.87 -7.72
CA ASP A 36 12.79 -10.21 -9.07
C ASP A 36 14.17 -9.63 -9.40
N GLY A 37 14.84 -9.00 -8.41
CA GLY A 37 16.15 -8.40 -8.55
C GLY A 37 16.15 -6.99 -9.15
N ASN A 38 14.98 -6.44 -9.51
CA ASN A 38 14.87 -5.10 -10.08
C ASN A 38 14.56 -4.06 -9.01
N LEU A 39 15.06 -2.84 -9.19
CA LEU A 39 14.62 -1.71 -8.38
C LEU A 39 13.18 -1.32 -8.73
N GLY A 40 12.43 -0.90 -7.72
CA GLY A 40 11.04 -0.43 -7.85
C GLY A 40 10.86 0.87 -8.65
N ARG A 41 11.90 1.43 -9.29
CA ARG A 41 11.84 2.75 -9.99
C ARG A 41 10.75 2.82 -11.05
N GLY A 42 10.51 1.73 -11.78
CA GLY A 42 9.43 1.65 -12.77
C GLY A 42 8.03 1.44 -12.17
N ALA A 43 7.96 0.98 -10.92
CA ALA A 43 6.70 0.59 -10.28
C ALA A 43 5.76 1.76 -10.07
N LEU A 44 6.27 2.96 -9.76
CA LEU A 44 5.42 4.15 -9.58
C LEU A 44 4.74 4.58 -10.89
N ARG A 45 5.47 4.58 -12.00
CA ARG A 45 4.91 4.88 -13.31
C ARG A 45 3.77 3.92 -13.66
N HIS A 46 4.00 2.62 -13.53
CA HIS A 46 2.97 1.62 -13.83
C HIS A 46 1.84 1.61 -12.78
N GLY A 47 2.15 1.81 -11.51
CA GLY A 47 1.18 1.90 -10.43
C GLY A 47 0.22 3.08 -10.59
N SER A 48 0.70 4.20 -11.12
CA SER A 48 -0.15 5.36 -11.43
C SER A 48 -1.24 5.01 -12.46
N LEU A 49 -0.94 4.13 -13.42
CA LEU A 49 -1.95 3.65 -14.38
C LEU A 49 -2.99 2.78 -13.70
N LEU A 50 -2.59 1.88 -12.80
CA LEU A 50 -3.53 1.03 -12.07
C LEU A 50 -4.42 1.83 -11.11
N PHE A 51 -3.85 2.84 -10.46
CA PHE A 51 -4.57 3.77 -9.60
C PHE A 51 -5.63 4.56 -10.40
N LYS A 52 -5.23 5.20 -11.50
CA LYS A 52 -6.14 5.97 -12.38
C LYS A 52 -7.28 5.13 -12.95
N ASN A 53 -7.05 3.84 -13.17
CA ASN A 53 -8.07 2.91 -13.67
C ASN A 53 -8.88 2.21 -12.56
N HIS A 54 -8.73 2.63 -11.29
CA HIS A 54 -9.46 2.10 -10.14
C HIS A 54 -9.30 0.59 -9.92
N PHE A 55 -8.09 0.06 -10.13
CA PHE A 55 -7.85 -1.38 -9.93
C PHE A 55 -7.65 -1.75 -8.46
N VAL A 56 -7.29 -0.79 -7.60
CA VAL A 56 -7.20 -1.00 -6.15
C VAL A 56 -8.59 -0.88 -5.52
N HIS A 57 -8.97 -1.87 -4.72
CA HIS A 57 -10.27 -1.91 -4.04
C HIS A 57 -10.20 -2.69 -2.73
N ASN A 58 -11.31 -2.68 -1.98
CA ASN A 58 -11.45 -3.37 -0.69
C ASN A 58 -10.34 -3.00 0.31
N ILE A 59 -9.97 -1.72 0.35
CA ILE A 59 -8.95 -1.23 1.28
C ILE A 59 -9.52 -1.26 2.70
N THR A 60 -8.91 -2.05 3.55
CA THR A 60 -9.21 -2.16 4.98
C THR A 60 -8.01 -1.76 5.80
N ILE A 61 -8.27 -1.18 6.96
CA ILE A 61 -7.26 -0.66 7.88
C ILE A 61 -7.48 -1.31 9.23
N THR A 62 -6.48 -2.02 9.71
CA THR A 62 -6.41 -2.52 11.08
C THR A 62 -5.42 -1.66 11.85
N ARG A 63 -5.87 -1.08 12.96
CA ARG A 63 -5.03 -0.22 13.79
C ARG A 63 -4.49 -0.97 15.00
N ASP A 64 -3.20 -0.76 15.25
CA ASP A 64 -2.53 -1.05 16.52
C ASP A 64 -2.01 0.26 17.14
N TYR A 65 -1.40 0.20 18.32
CA TYR A 65 -0.89 1.36 19.06
C TYR A 65 0.23 2.11 18.33
N ILE A 66 1.09 1.38 17.63
CA ILE A 66 2.32 1.92 17.00
C ILE A 66 2.33 1.81 15.47
N LYS A 67 1.41 1.01 14.90
CA LYS A 67 1.41 0.63 13.48
C LYS A 67 0.00 0.61 12.91
N ARG A 68 -0.13 0.85 11.62
CA ARG A 68 -1.36 0.58 10.85
C ARG A 68 -1.07 -0.50 9.84
N SER A 69 -1.87 -1.56 9.90
CA SER A 69 -1.89 -2.59 8.86
C SER A 69 -2.97 -2.23 7.86
N ILE A 70 -2.61 -2.26 6.59
CA ILE A 70 -3.47 -1.91 5.46
C ILE A 70 -3.50 -3.14 4.57
N SER A 71 -4.71 -3.65 4.33
CA SER A 71 -4.95 -4.75 3.41
C SER A 71 -5.81 -4.23 2.26
N ALA A 72 -5.53 -4.67 1.05
CA ALA A 72 -6.27 -4.25 -0.13
C ALA A 72 -6.16 -5.31 -1.23
N GLN A 73 -7.01 -5.22 -2.23
CA GLN A 73 -6.93 -6.03 -3.43
C GLN A 73 -6.62 -5.15 -4.63
N CYS A 74 -5.86 -5.70 -5.59
CA CYS A 74 -5.62 -5.06 -6.87
C CYS A 74 -5.89 -6.02 -8.03
N ARG A 75 -6.78 -5.63 -8.95
CA ARG A 75 -7.05 -6.42 -10.16
C ARG A 75 -5.82 -6.49 -11.06
N ALA A 76 -5.59 -7.66 -11.65
CA ALA A 76 -4.60 -7.79 -12.70
C ALA A 76 -5.07 -7.07 -13.98
N GLU A 77 -4.16 -6.35 -14.60
CA GLU A 77 -4.43 -5.50 -15.77
C GLU A 77 -4.95 -6.26 -16.99
N MET A 78 -4.39 -7.45 -17.25
CA MET A 78 -4.77 -8.25 -18.41
C MET A 78 -5.79 -9.35 -18.08
N LYS A 79 -5.80 -9.85 -16.83
CA LYS A 79 -6.62 -10.98 -16.41
C LYS A 79 -7.57 -10.54 -15.31
N LYS A 80 -8.70 -9.95 -15.71
CA LYS A 80 -9.69 -9.33 -14.79
C LYS A 80 -10.24 -10.27 -13.70
N SER A 81 -10.10 -11.59 -13.87
CA SER A 81 -10.45 -12.61 -12.85
C SER A 81 -9.41 -12.80 -11.75
N ILE A 82 -8.21 -12.23 -11.91
CA ILE A 82 -7.14 -12.32 -10.91
C ILE A 82 -7.12 -11.04 -10.08
N ASN A 83 -7.21 -11.23 -8.76
CA ASN A 83 -6.97 -10.20 -7.76
C ASN A 83 -5.70 -10.55 -6.98
N TYR A 84 -4.80 -9.58 -6.87
CA TYR A 84 -3.63 -9.68 -6.01
C TYR A 84 -3.98 -9.11 -4.64
N GLU A 85 -3.82 -9.94 -3.61
CA GLU A 85 -3.85 -9.47 -2.23
C GLU A 85 -2.60 -8.63 -1.95
N LEU A 86 -2.82 -7.44 -1.38
CA LEU A 86 -1.80 -6.49 -0.96
C LEU A 86 -1.86 -6.35 0.56
N ASN A 87 -0.70 -6.34 1.20
CA ASN A 87 -0.57 -6.01 2.62
C ASN A 87 0.54 -4.98 2.80
N MET A 88 0.29 -3.98 3.63
CA MET A 88 1.24 -2.92 3.94
C MET A 88 1.14 -2.56 5.41
N ILE A 89 2.27 -2.36 6.06
CA ILE A 89 2.34 -1.87 7.43
C ILE A 89 3.09 -0.55 7.42
N ILE A 90 2.43 0.49 7.91
CA ILE A 90 3.03 1.82 8.05
C ILE A 90 3.19 2.18 9.53
N ASN A 91 4.22 2.96 9.82
CA ASN A 91 4.43 3.55 11.14
C ASN A 91 3.42 4.69 11.38
N ILE A 92 2.84 4.77 12.58
CA ILE A 92 1.93 5.87 12.95
C ILE A 92 2.72 7.12 13.36
N ASN A 93 3.88 6.92 13.98
CA ASN A 93 4.67 7.96 14.63
C ASN A 93 5.71 8.58 13.70
N ARG A 94 6.02 7.91 12.59
CA ARG A 94 6.88 8.43 11.53
C ARG A 94 6.09 8.46 10.23
N PRO A 95 5.84 9.65 9.65
CA PRO A 95 5.13 9.75 8.40
C PRO A 95 5.84 8.91 7.33
N ALA A 96 5.04 8.22 6.52
CA ALA A 96 5.46 7.49 5.34
C ALA A 96 6.53 6.38 5.51
N ASP A 97 6.83 5.95 6.74
CA ASP A 97 7.73 4.83 6.99
C ASP A 97 6.99 3.50 6.76
N ILE A 98 7.08 3.01 5.52
CA ILE A 98 6.58 1.68 5.12
C ILE A 98 7.51 0.63 5.75
N LEU A 99 7.05 0.06 6.86
CA LEU A 99 7.79 -0.94 7.63
C LEU A 99 7.84 -2.28 6.90
N GLN A 100 6.70 -2.67 6.32
CA GLN A 100 6.54 -3.90 5.56
C GLN A 100 5.55 -3.69 4.42
N ALA A 101 5.79 -4.34 3.29
CA ALA A 101 4.85 -4.40 2.19
C ALA A 101 5.00 -5.72 1.43
N SER A 102 3.88 -6.33 1.07
CA SER A 102 3.83 -7.57 0.29
C SER A 102 2.67 -7.57 -0.69
N CYS A 103 2.86 -8.30 -1.78
CA CYS A 103 1.86 -8.51 -2.83
C CYS A 103 2.04 -9.89 -3.44
N GLN A 104 0.94 -10.56 -3.80
CA GLN A 104 1.00 -11.93 -4.35
C GLN A 104 1.66 -12.03 -5.75
N CYS A 105 1.89 -10.92 -6.44
CA CYS A 105 2.59 -10.93 -7.73
C CYS A 105 4.08 -11.29 -7.58
N VAL A 106 4.74 -11.73 -8.66
CA VAL A 106 6.15 -12.17 -8.64
C VAL A 106 7.10 -11.11 -8.07
N ALA A 107 7.02 -9.87 -8.56
CA ALA A 107 7.81 -8.74 -8.06
C ALA A 107 7.38 -8.27 -6.64
N GLY A 108 6.24 -8.77 -6.16
CA GLY A 108 5.60 -8.37 -4.91
C GLY A 108 5.91 -9.29 -3.73
N LYS A 109 6.62 -10.41 -3.96
CA LYS A 109 7.00 -11.34 -2.89
C LYS A 109 8.01 -10.67 -1.96
N GLY A 110 8.01 -11.06 -0.69
CA GLY A 110 8.94 -10.55 0.33
C GLY A 110 8.34 -9.47 1.24
N GLU A 111 9.10 -9.12 2.29
CA GLU A 111 8.65 -8.21 3.35
C GLU A 111 8.77 -6.73 3.01
N ARG A 112 9.60 -6.39 2.01
CA ARG A 112 9.79 -5.04 1.49
C ARG A 112 9.58 -5.06 -0.02
N ALA A 113 8.36 -5.33 -0.45
CA ALA A 113 8.05 -5.38 -1.86
C ALA A 113 7.85 -3.98 -2.46
N ALA A 114 8.25 -3.82 -3.73
CA ALA A 114 8.15 -2.56 -4.48
C ALA A 114 7.56 -2.79 -5.89
N CYS A 115 6.39 -3.42 -5.96
CA CYS A 115 5.70 -3.70 -7.22
C CYS A 115 4.68 -2.62 -7.62
N LYS A 116 4.23 -2.64 -8.89
CA LYS A 116 3.24 -1.67 -9.40
C LYS A 116 1.90 -1.68 -8.63
N HIS A 117 1.49 -2.81 -8.07
CA HIS A 117 0.23 -2.90 -7.30
C HIS A 117 0.35 -2.18 -5.96
N LEU A 118 1.50 -2.33 -5.27
CA LEU A 118 1.78 -1.59 -4.03
C LEU A 118 1.94 -0.10 -4.29
N ALA A 119 2.56 0.28 -5.41
CA ALA A 119 2.63 1.68 -5.82
C ALA A 119 1.23 2.28 -6.03
N ALA A 120 0.33 1.53 -6.67
CA ALA A 120 -1.06 1.95 -6.84
C ALA A 120 -1.80 2.12 -5.50
N LEU A 121 -1.54 1.23 -4.53
CA LEU A 121 -2.07 1.37 -3.17
C LEU A 121 -1.54 2.63 -2.48
N CYS A 122 -0.24 2.90 -2.53
CA CYS A 122 0.33 4.13 -1.95
C CYS A 122 -0.32 5.39 -2.54
N LEU A 123 -0.51 5.43 -3.86
CA LEU A 123 -1.17 6.56 -4.53
C LEU A 123 -2.64 6.70 -4.12
N ALA A 124 -3.36 5.60 -3.90
CA ALA A 124 -4.73 5.64 -3.41
C ALA A 124 -4.81 6.19 -1.97
N LEU A 125 -3.84 5.86 -1.11
CA LEU A 125 -3.76 6.39 0.25
C LEU A 125 -3.39 7.88 0.27
N LEU A 126 -2.47 8.30 -0.62
CA LEU A 126 -2.11 9.71 -0.79
C LEU A 126 -3.32 10.55 -1.26
N ASP A 127 -4.02 10.08 -2.31
CA ASP A 127 -5.21 10.76 -2.84
C ASP A 127 -6.32 10.87 -1.79
N TYR A 128 -6.45 9.85 -0.94
CA TYR A 128 -7.36 9.87 0.20
C TYR A 128 -6.99 10.95 1.23
N ASP A 129 -5.71 11.07 1.58
CA ASP A 129 -5.23 12.11 2.50
C ASP A 129 -5.43 13.52 1.90
N GLU A 130 -5.22 13.69 0.59
CA GLU A 130 -5.38 14.97 -0.11
C GLU A 130 -6.86 15.39 -0.27
N LYS A 131 -7.77 14.44 -0.51
CA LYS A 131 -9.20 14.71 -0.72
C LYS A 131 -10.01 14.80 0.58
N LYS A 132 -9.42 14.50 1.73
CA LYS A 132 -10.07 14.61 3.05
C LYS A 132 -9.82 15.97 3.73
N LEU A 133 -10.22 17.04 3.05
CA LEU A 133 -10.66 18.30 3.66
C LEU A 133 -12.17 18.46 3.45
#